data_AF-A0A8J8NXM0-F1
#
_entry.id   AF-A0A8J8NXM0-F1
#
_cell.length_a   1.000
_cell.length_b   1.000
_cell.length_c   1.000
_cell.angle_alpha   90.00
_cell.angle_beta   90.00
_cell.angle_gamma   90.00
#
_symmetry.space_group_name_H-M   'P 1'
#
loop_
_entity.id
_entity.type
_entity.pdbx_description
1 polymer ?
#
loop_
_entity_poly.entity_id
_entity_poly.type
_entity_poly.pdbx_seq_one_letter_code
_entity_poly.pdbx_strand_id
1 'polypeptide(L)'
;MNKTLEVVAQGKNIVTHGPHLWVSKLLHQRGPLSSSKIWEEFLKDPSVEKELIQSKSFLKERILKQMLVQGKVQKAMALDMPTFKRGGWQVVPHKAFKNVAPDVLANMTPMPVLQREDYKEFLRNNGIPYEF
;
A
#
# COMPACT_ATOMS: atom_id res chain seq x y z
N MET A 1 42.63 9.67 -18.74
CA MET A 1 41.43 9.05 -19.33
C MET A 1 40.30 9.15 -18.32
N ASN A 2 39.16 9.66 -18.78
CA ASN A 2 38.13 10.29 -17.97
C ASN A 2 37.37 9.28 -17.09
N LYS A 3 37.22 9.61 -15.80
CA LYS A 3 36.26 9.00 -14.89
C LYS A 3 34.87 9.45 -15.35
N THR A 4 34.14 8.57 -16.03
CA THR A 4 32.73 8.81 -16.36
C THR A 4 31.96 8.89 -15.05
N LEU A 5 31.64 10.11 -14.63
CA LEU A 5 30.65 10.35 -13.59
C LEU A 5 29.29 9.97 -14.19
N GLU A 6 28.89 8.71 -14.03
CA GLU A 6 27.49 8.34 -14.21
C GLU A 6 26.71 9.05 -13.11
N VAL A 7 26.04 10.13 -13.50
CA VAL A 7 25.03 10.80 -12.70
C VAL A 7 23.90 9.79 -12.54
N VAL A 8 23.96 8.99 -11.47
CA VAL A 8 22.81 8.22 -10.99
C VAL A 8 21.78 9.26 -10.57
N ALA A 9 20.84 9.56 -11.46
CA ALA A 9 19.72 10.43 -11.19
C ALA A 9 19.10 10.00 -9.85
N GLN A 10 19.15 10.90 -8.86
CA GLN A 10 18.74 10.71 -7.46
C GLN A 10 17.72 9.59 -7.31
N GLY A 11 18.18 8.42 -6.84
CA GLY A 11 17.40 7.19 -6.82
C GLY A 11 16.05 7.42 -6.15
N LYS A 12 14.95 7.18 -6.88
CA LYS A 12 13.62 7.20 -6.29
C LYS A 12 13.59 6.12 -5.20
N ASN A 13 13.25 6.50 -3.97
CA ASN A 13 13.07 5.54 -2.89
C ASN A 13 11.88 4.62 -3.21
N ILE A 14 12.18 3.41 -3.67
CA ILE A 14 11.20 2.36 -3.96
C ILE A 14 10.83 1.66 -2.64
N VAL A 15 9.53 1.52 -2.39
CA VAL A 15 9.00 0.88 -1.19
C VAL A 15 8.75 -0.60 -1.46
N THR A 16 9.37 -1.47 -0.66
CA THR A 16 9.22 -2.94 -0.76
C THR A 16 8.51 -3.54 0.46
N HIS A 17 8.64 -2.92 1.64
CA HIS A 17 8.01 -3.37 2.89
C HIS A 17 7.58 -2.18 3.77
N GLY A 18 6.93 -2.46 4.90
CA GLY A 18 6.61 -1.47 5.93
C GLY A 18 5.12 -1.33 6.24
N PRO A 19 4.76 -0.63 7.33
CA PRO A 19 3.40 -0.58 7.84
C PRO A 19 2.42 0.11 6.89
N HIS A 20 2.85 1.17 6.19
CA HIS A 20 1.99 1.85 5.21
C HIS A 20 1.67 0.94 4.02
N LEU A 21 2.65 0.15 3.57
CA LEU A 21 2.45 -0.78 2.46
C LEU A 21 1.53 -1.93 2.89
N TRP A 22 1.75 -2.50 4.08
CA TRP A 22 0.88 -3.57 4.61
C TRP A 22 -0.59 -3.11 4.71
N VAL A 23 -0.85 -1.93 5.31
CA VAL A 23 -2.21 -1.38 5.40
C VAL A 23 -2.80 -1.12 4.01
N SER A 24 -2.00 -0.60 3.07
CA SER A 24 -2.46 -0.33 1.70
C SER A 24 -2.85 -1.61 0.98
N LYS A 25 -2.06 -2.68 1.11
CA LYS A 25 -2.35 -4.02 0.55
C LYS A 25 -3.65 -4.58 1.13
N LEU A 26 -3.80 -4.55 2.45
CA LEU A 26 -5.00 -5.03 3.12
C LEU A 26 -6.26 -4.32 2.62
N LEU A 27 -6.24 -2.97 2.61
CA LEU A 27 -7.38 -2.16 2.18
C LEU A 27 -7.67 -2.29 0.69
N HIS A 28 -6.65 -2.57 -0.12
CA HIS A 28 -6.84 -2.85 -1.54
C HIS A 28 -7.56 -4.18 -1.76
N GLN A 29 -7.15 -5.22 -1.02
CA GLN A 29 -7.72 -6.55 -1.13
C GLN A 29 -9.13 -6.67 -0.54
N ARG A 30 -9.35 -6.05 0.63
CA ARG A 30 -10.60 -6.24 1.41
C ARG A 30 -11.61 -5.11 1.24
N GLY A 31 -11.22 -4.00 0.62
CA GLY A 31 -12.02 -2.79 0.57
C GLY A 31 -11.98 -2.00 1.88
N PRO A 32 -12.93 -1.07 2.09
CA PRO A 32 -12.89 -0.15 3.22
C PRO A 32 -13.13 -0.83 4.58
N LEU A 33 -12.24 -0.62 5.54
CA LEU A 33 -12.29 -1.25 6.87
C LEU A 33 -12.17 -0.23 8.00
N SER A 34 -12.74 -0.53 9.17
CA SER A 34 -12.52 0.23 10.39
C SER A 34 -11.11 0.02 10.94
N SER A 35 -10.63 0.96 11.77
CA SER A 35 -9.35 0.78 12.48
C SER A 35 -9.32 -0.45 13.39
N SER A 36 -10.47 -0.88 13.91
CA SER A 36 -10.57 -2.11 14.72
C SER A 36 -10.32 -3.33 13.86
N LYS A 37 -10.99 -3.40 12.71
CA LYS A 37 -10.86 -4.52 11.80
C LYS A 37 -9.47 -4.61 11.19
N ILE A 38 -8.86 -3.49 10.80
CA ILE A 38 -7.45 -3.45 10.34
C ILE A 38 -6.51 -4.03 11.42
N TRP A 39 -6.72 -3.66 12.68
CA TRP A 39 -5.91 -4.17 13.79
C TRP A 39 -6.11 -5.68 14.01
N GLU A 40 -7.33 -6.18 13.93
CA GLU A 40 -7.61 -7.62 14.03
C GLU A 40 -6.97 -8.43 12.91
N GLU A 41 -7.05 -7.96 11.67
CA GLU A 41 -6.41 -8.61 10.52
C GLU A 41 -4.88 -8.65 10.70
N PHE A 42 -4.27 -7.56 11.22
CA PHE A 42 -2.84 -7.52 11.54
C PHE A 42 -2.44 -8.58 12.58
N LEU A 43 -3.23 -8.70 13.65
CA LEU A 43 -2.95 -9.68 14.70
C LEU A 43 -3.12 -11.12 14.20
N LYS A 44 -4.07 -11.37 13.29
CA LYS A 44 -4.34 -12.69 12.72
C LYS A 44 -3.36 -13.12 11.63
N ASP A 45 -2.71 -12.18 10.95
CA ASP A 45 -1.77 -12.45 9.87
C ASP A 45 -0.48 -13.08 10.43
N PRO A 46 -0.20 -14.38 10.18
CA PRO A 46 1.01 -15.03 10.68
C PRO A 46 2.25 -14.67 9.86
N SER A 47 2.09 -14.04 8.69
CA SER A 47 3.20 -13.73 7.78
C SER A 47 3.93 -12.43 8.11
N VAL A 48 3.50 -11.73 9.16
CA VAL A 48 3.97 -10.38 9.49
C VAL A 48 4.47 -10.30 10.92
N GLU A 49 5.64 -9.71 11.08
CA GLU A 49 6.27 -9.37 12.36
C GLU A 49 5.33 -8.47 13.19
N LYS A 50 5.08 -8.84 14.44
CA LYS A 50 4.11 -8.13 15.30
C LYS A 50 4.65 -6.76 15.74
N GLU A 51 5.96 -6.57 15.64
CA GLU A 51 6.66 -5.32 15.87
C GLU A 51 6.38 -4.27 14.78
N LEU A 52 5.91 -4.69 13.59
CA LEU A 52 5.61 -3.78 12.47
C LEU A 52 4.56 -2.73 12.86
N ILE A 53 3.59 -3.11 13.68
CA ILE A 53 2.55 -2.24 14.22
C ILE A 53 2.41 -2.53 15.71
N GLN A 54 3.17 -1.78 16.52
CA GLN A 54 3.35 -2.04 17.96
C GLN A 54 2.05 -2.01 18.79
N SER A 55 1.06 -1.22 18.36
CA SER A 55 -0.23 -1.13 19.07
C SER A 55 -1.34 -0.58 18.17
N LYS A 56 -2.59 -0.79 18.59
CA LYS A 56 -3.76 -0.17 17.94
C LYS A 56 -3.71 1.36 17.94
N SER A 57 -3.17 1.97 19.00
CA SER A 57 -2.98 3.43 19.07
C SER A 57 -1.92 3.89 18.08
N PHE A 58 -0.82 3.15 17.94
CA PHE A 58 0.21 3.41 16.94
C PHE A 58 -0.35 3.32 15.51
N LEU A 59 -1.16 2.29 15.21
CA LEU A 59 -1.88 2.17 13.95
C LEU A 59 -2.69 3.43 13.62
N LYS A 60 -3.45 3.95 14.59
CA LYS A 60 -4.29 5.13 14.38
C LYS A 60 -3.48 6.40 14.20
N GLU A 61 -2.60 6.71 15.16
CA GLU A 61 -1.96 8.03 15.27
C GLU A 61 -0.71 8.18 14.41
N ARG A 62 0.02 7.08 14.16
CA ARG A 62 1.26 7.12 13.38
C ARG A 62 1.06 6.65 11.96
N ILE A 63 0.30 5.59 11.74
CA ILE A 63 0.14 5.02 10.39
C ILE A 63 -1.04 5.67 9.66
N LEU A 64 -2.27 5.44 10.11
CA LEU A 64 -3.48 5.87 9.40
C LEU A 64 -3.57 7.38 9.28
N LYS A 65 -3.22 8.12 10.34
CA LYS A 65 -3.18 9.59 10.31
C LYS A 65 -2.15 10.12 9.32
N GLN A 66 -0.94 9.55 9.27
CA GLN A 66 0.06 9.97 8.28
C GLN A 66 -0.33 9.58 6.86
N MET A 67 -0.88 8.38 6.66
CA MET A 67 -1.39 7.95 5.36
C MET A 67 -2.51 8.86 4.86
N LEU A 68 -3.38 9.33 5.76
CA LEU A 68 -4.43 10.31 5.44
C LEU A 68 -3.82 11.65 5.01
N VAL A 69 -2.85 12.18 5.78
CA VAL A 69 -2.13 13.42 5.43
C VAL A 69 -1.41 13.30 4.08
N GLN A 70 -0.86 12.12 3.77
CA GLN A 70 -0.22 11.83 2.48
C GLN A 70 -1.22 11.55 1.33
N GLY A 71 -2.52 11.51 1.61
CA GLY A 71 -3.56 11.17 0.63
C GLY A 71 -3.54 9.72 0.15
N LYS A 72 -2.86 8.82 0.87
CA LYS A 72 -2.79 7.38 0.55
C LYS A 72 -4.05 6.64 0.95
N VAL A 73 -4.77 7.16 1.93
CA VAL A 73 -6.09 6.67 2.36
C VAL A 73 -7.05 7.84 2.51
N GLN A 74 -8.35 7.54 2.45
CA GLN A 74 -9.43 8.47 2.72
C GLN A 74 -10.45 7.85 3.67
N LYS A 75 -11.29 8.70 4.29
CA LYS A 75 -12.42 8.23 5.09
C LYS A 75 -13.52 7.67 4.20
N ALA A 76 -14.08 6.54 4.59
CA ALA A 76 -15.19 5.89 3.90
C ALA A 76 -16.10 5.17 4.89
N MET A 77 -17.21 4.63 4.39
CA MET A 77 -18.04 3.71 5.16
C MET A 77 -17.30 2.38 5.29
N ALA A 78 -17.09 1.90 6.51
CA ALA A 78 -16.43 0.62 6.76
C ALA A 78 -17.39 -0.54 6.42
N LEU A 79 -16.90 -1.57 5.73
CA LEU A 79 -17.69 -2.77 5.45
C LEU A 79 -18.03 -3.55 6.73
N ASP A 80 -17.11 -3.55 7.71
CA ASP A 80 -17.31 -4.17 9.02
C ASP A 80 -18.17 -3.33 9.97
N MET A 81 -18.45 -2.08 9.62
CA MET A 81 -19.22 -1.17 10.46
C MET A 81 -20.12 -0.25 9.60
N PRO A 82 -21.14 -0.84 8.94
CA PRO A 82 -21.95 -0.13 7.94
C PRO A 82 -22.81 0.99 8.55
N THR A 83 -23.04 0.96 9.87
CA THR A 83 -23.77 2.00 10.60
C THR A 83 -23.11 3.37 10.54
N PHE A 84 -21.79 3.46 10.35
CA PHE A 84 -21.07 4.73 10.34
C PHE A 84 -20.54 5.07 8.94
N LYS A 85 -21.11 6.11 8.33
CA LYS A 85 -20.74 6.59 6.98
C LYS A 85 -19.26 6.98 6.81
N ARG A 86 -18.54 7.26 7.89
CA ARG A 86 -17.11 7.65 7.90
C ARG A 86 -16.28 6.86 8.91
N GLY A 87 -16.77 5.67 9.31
CA GLY A 87 -16.11 4.81 10.30
C GLY A 87 -14.88 4.06 9.77
N GLY A 88 -14.69 4.03 8.45
CA GLY A 88 -13.68 3.24 7.77
C GLY A 88 -12.60 4.05 7.05
N TRP A 89 -11.65 3.30 6.51
CA TRP A 89 -10.53 3.77 5.72
C TRP A 89 -10.53 3.06 4.38
N GLN A 90 -10.39 3.80 3.30
CA GLN A 90 -10.28 3.29 1.94
C GLN A 90 -8.93 3.69 1.36
N VAL A 91 -8.24 2.76 0.71
CA VAL A 91 -6.99 3.06 0.01
C VAL A 91 -7.26 3.88 -1.25
N VAL A 92 -6.34 4.79 -1.56
CA VAL A 92 -6.30 5.53 -2.83
C VAL A 92 -5.15 4.97 -3.67
N PRO A 93 -5.40 4.02 -4.59
CA PRO A 93 -4.34 3.19 -5.19
C PRO A 93 -3.22 3.99 -5.87
N HIS A 94 -3.57 4.98 -6.69
CA HIS A 94 -2.61 5.80 -7.43
C HIS A 94 -1.69 6.65 -6.54
N LYS A 95 -2.07 6.92 -5.28
CA LYS A 95 -1.22 7.59 -4.27
C LYS A 95 -0.46 6.59 -3.43
N ALA A 96 -1.15 5.56 -2.93
CA ALA A 96 -0.60 4.55 -2.04
C ALA A 96 0.53 3.75 -2.69
N PHE A 97 0.38 3.43 -3.98
CA PHE A 97 1.28 2.55 -4.72
C PHE A 97 2.21 3.30 -5.68
N LYS A 98 2.27 4.64 -5.60
CA LYS A 98 3.05 5.48 -6.53
C LYS A 98 4.54 5.09 -6.61
N ASN A 99 5.14 4.73 -5.47
CA ASN A 99 6.57 4.41 -5.34
C ASN A 99 6.81 2.97 -4.88
N VAL A 100 5.85 2.06 -5.04
CA VAL A 100 6.01 0.66 -4.62
C VAL A 100 6.72 -0.15 -5.71
N ALA A 101 7.53 -1.13 -5.34
CA ALA A 101 8.27 -1.93 -6.31
C ALA A 101 7.33 -2.70 -7.27
N PRO A 102 7.62 -2.78 -8.59
CA PRO A 102 6.76 -3.47 -9.56
C PRO A 102 6.48 -4.95 -9.24
N ASP A 103 7.47 -5.68 -8.75
CA ASP A 103 7.36 -7.07 -8.30
C ASP A 103 6.39 -7.21 -7.13
N VAL A 104 6.44 -6.26 -6.18
CA VAL A 104 5.51 -6.23 -5.05
C VAL A 104 4.07 -5.98 -5.51
N LEU A 105 3.88 -5.13 -6.52
CA LEU A 105 2.56 -4.82 -7.09
C LEU A 105 1.99 -6.00 -7.88
N ALA A 106 2.82 -6.68 -8.67
CA ALA A 106 2.42 -7.84 -9.46
C ALA A 106 1.99 -9.03 -8.58
N ASN A 107 2.53 -9.14 -7.37
CA ASN A 107 2.16 -10.16 -6.40
C ASN A 107 0.88 -9.83 -5.60
N MET A 108 0.21 -8.70 -5.86
CA MET A 108 -1.03 -8.34 -5.17
C MET A 108 -2.26 -8.99 -5.82
N THR A 109 -3.28 -9.28 -5.01
CA THR A 109 -4.56 -9.81 -5.48
C THR A 109 -5.73 -9.04 -4.85
N PRO A 110 -6.53 -8.30 -5.64
CA PRO A 110 -6.33 -8.02 -7.07
C PRO A 110 -5.06 -7.19 -7.33
N MET A 111 -4.59 -7.21 -8.57
CA MET A 111 -3.50 -6.33 -9.01
C MET A 111 -4.01 -4.87 -9.11
N PRO A 112 -3.24 -3.87 -8.66
CA PRO A 112 -3.67 -2.48 -8.69
C PRO A 112 -3.56 -1.87 -10.09
N VAL A 113 -4.62 -1.17 -10.53
CA VAL A 113 -4.63 -0.39 -11.78
C VAL A 113 -3.84 0.90 -11.60
N LEU A 114 -2.67 0.97 -12.23
CA LEU A 114 -1.73 2.10 -12.11
C LEU A 114 -1.19 2.51 -13.48
N GLN A 115 -1.17 3.82 -13.74
CA GLN A 115 -0.54 4.40 -14.93
C GLN A 115 0.96 4.62 -14.70
N ARG A 116 1.69 3.52 -14.47
CA ARG A 116 3.14 3.50 -14.19
C ARG A 116 3.88 2.69 -15.24
N GLU A 117 4.68 3.34 -16.07
CA GLU A 117 5.37 2.66 -17.18
C GLU A 117 6.33 1.55 -16.72
N ASP A 118 7.08 1.78 -15.64
CA ASP A 118 7.96 0.77 -15.05
C ASP A 118 7.20 -0.49 -14.59
N TYR A 119 5.99 -0.32 -14.06
CA TYR A 119 5.13 -1.43 -13.70
C TYR A 119 4.56 -2.15 -14.93
N LYS A 120 4.11 -1.40 -15.94
CA LYS A 120 3.61 -1.98 -17.19
C LYS A 120 4.69 -2.78 -17.92
N GLU A 121 5.91 -2.25 -18.01
CA GLU A 121 7.07 -2.94 -18.59
C GLU A 121 7.40 -4.20 -17.81
N PHE A 122 7.41 -4.14 -16.48
CA PHE A 122 7.62 -5.32 -15.64
C PHE A 122 6.59 -6.43 -15.95
N LEU A 123 5.30 -6.09 -16.04
CA LEU A 123 4.25 -7.06 -16.36
C LEU A 123 4.45 -7.68 -17.75
N ARG A 124 4.77 -6.85 -18.76
CA ARG A 124 5.05 -7.33 -20.14
C ARG A 124 6.25 -8.27 -20.20
N ASN A 125 7.35 -7.89 -19.56
CA ASN A 125 8.59 -8.66 -19.58
C ASN A 125 8.47 -10.01 -18.85
N ASN A 126 7.55 -10.11 -17.90
CA ASN A 126 7.30 -11.34 -17.14
C ASN A 126 6.06 -12.11 -17.64
N GLY A 127 5.44 -11.68 -18.74
CA GLY A 127 4.27 -12.37 -19.32
C GLY A 127 3.05 -12.40 -18.39
N ILE A 128 2.91 -11.42 -17.48
CA ILE A 128 1.80 -11.37 -16.51
C ILE A 128 0.59 -10.72 -17.19
N PRO A 129 -0.55 -11.42 -17.32
CA PRO A 129 -1.74 -10.88 -17.96
C PRO A 129 -2.31 -9.73 -17.14
N TYR A 130 -2.51 -8.57 -17.76
CA TYR A 130 -3.10 -7.41 -17.10
C TYR A 130 -3.89 -6.55 -18.09
N GLU A 131 -5.12 -6.19 -17.72
CA GLU A 131 -5.94 -5.28 -18.50
C GLU A 131 -5.62 -3.83 -18.10
N PHE A 132 -5.18 -3.03 -19.07
CA PHE A 132 -4.78 -1.63 -18.88
C PHE A 132 -5.92 -0.66 -19.10
#